data_AF-A0A1V5IZJ5-F1
#
_entry.id   AF-A0A1V5IZJ5-F1
#
_cell.length_a   1.000
_cell.length_b   1.000
_cell.length_c   1.000
_cell.angle_alpha   90.00
_cell.angle_beta   90.00
_cell.angle_gamma   90.00
#
_symmetry.space_group_name_H-M   'P 1'
#
loop_
_entity.id
_entity.type
_entity.pdbx_description
1 polymer ?
#
loop_
_entity_poly.entity_id
_entity_poly.type
_entity_poly.pdbx_seq_one_letter_code
_entity_poly.pdbx_strand_id
1 'polypeptide(L)'
;MRAQDVAKRHTMGSEPDLEEQALLGTLARRLSTPAAILYGIPNQPLCGGLREDAVVFCTFPRFLEASDATWPVLFPMVQGAVPVMGAISESAVRDLGLSVDGFVVFGASKRSWTNWLAAAADQRVKGVAPIAYDNLSLA
;
A
#
# COMPACT_ATOMS: atom_id res chain seq x y z
N MET A 1 17.79 27.67 -8.36
CA MET A 1 16.90 26.73 -9.07
C MET A 1 15.90 26.21 -8.05
N ARG A 2 14.59 26.41 -8.23
CA ARG A 2 13.57 26.19 -7.19
C ARG A 2 13.25 24.70 -7.04
N ALA A 3 13.44 24.15 -5.83
CA ALA A 3 13.05 22.79 -5.44
C ALA A 3 11.58 22.77 -5.00
N GLN A 4 10.69 23.10 -5.94
CA GLN A 4 9.27 22.88 -5.79
C GLN A 4 8.95 21.62 -6.59
N ASP A 5 8.06 20.81 -6.04
CA ASP A 5 7.50 19.61 -6.63
C ASP A 5 8.30 18.32 -6.37
N VAL A 6 7.63 17.43 -5.62
CA VAL A 6 7.63 15.97 -5.71
C VAL A 6 7.56 15.38 -4.30
N ALA A 7 6.34 15.09 -3.86
CA ALA A 7 6.10 14.29 -2.67
C ALA A 7 5.59 12.91 -3.10
N LYS A 8 6.51 11.94 -3.18
CA LYS A 8 6.32 10.56 -3.62
C LYS A 8 6.86 9.60 -2.56
N ARG A 9 6.00 8.92 -1.79
CA ARG A 9 6.14 7.50 -1.37
C ARG A 9 5.15 7.08 -0.28
N HIS A 10 4.57 5.91 -0.46
CA HIS A 10 3.74 5.22 0.52
C HIS A 10 4.09 3.72 0.59
N THR A 11 4.14 3.15 1.79
CA THR A 11 4.47 1.74 2.06
C THR A 11 3.33 1.09 2.82
N MET A 12 3.07 -0.20 2.59
CA MET A 12 2.20 -0.99 3.46
C MET A 12 3.00 -2.01 4.28
N GLY A 13 2.86 -1.93 5.61
CA GLY A 13 3.44 -2.85 6.58
C GLY A 13 2.38 -3.79 7.18
N SER A 14 2.82 -4.88 7.81
CA SER A 14 1.92 -5.80 8.53
C SER A 14 1.55 -5.21 9.91
N GLU A 15 2.55 -5.05 10.76
CA GLU A 15 2.46 -4.51 12.11
C GLU A 15 3.55 -3.43 12.27
N PRO A 16 3.38 -2.46 13.18
CA PRO A 16 4.39 -1.44 13.43
C PRO A 16 5.75 -2.05 13.77
N ASP A 17 6.73 -1.81 12.90
CA ASP A 17 8.11 -2.26 13.08
C ASP A 17 9.08 -1.09 13.09
N LEU A 18 9.98 -1.05 14.08
CA LEU A 18 10.93 0.07 14.24
C LEU A 18 12.02 0.04 13.19
N GLU A 19 12.43 -1.14 12.73
CA GLU A 19 13.45 -1.28 11.70
C GLU A 19 12.91 -0.78 10.35
N GLU A 20 11.70 -1.20 9.97
CA GLU A 20 10.98 -0.69 8.79
C GLU A 20 10.82 0.84 8.84
N GLN A 21 10.42 1.39 9.99
CA GLN A 21 10.29 2.84 10.17
C GLN A 21 11.63 3.56 10.01
N ALA A 22 12.71 3.02 10.58
CA ALA A 22 14.05 3.60 10.48
C ALA A 22 14.57 3.57 9.04
N LEU A 23 14.33 2.46 8.33
CA LEU A 23 14.67 2.31 6.92
C LEU A 23 13.91 3.32 6.06
N LEU A 24 12.60 3.42 6.25
CA LEU A 24 11.78 4.39 5.52
C LEU A 24 12.20 5.82 5.81
N GLY A 25 12.48 6.16 7.08
CA GLY A 25 12.98 7.47 7.46
C GLY A 25 14.31 7.81 6.78
N THR A 26 15.18 6.82 6.59
CA THR A 26 16.44 6.99 5.84
C THR A 26 16.19 7.23 4.35
N LEU A 27 15.28 6.48 3.74
CA LEU A 27 14.89 6.67 2.35
C LEU A 27 14.26 8.05 2.12
N ALA A 28 13.34 8.46 3.00
CA ALA A 28 12.68 9.77 2.97
C ALA A 28 13.70 10.92 2.99
N ARG A 29 14.69 10.85 3.89
CA ARG A 29 15.78 11.84 3.97
C ARG A 29 16.64 11.86 2.71
N ARG A 30 17.08 10.70 2.23
CA ARG A 30 17.98 10.59 1.06
C ARG A 30 17.32 11.08 -0.23
N LEU A 31 16.01 10.91 -0.33
CA LEU A 31 15.25 11.24 -1.53
C LEU A 31 14.56 12.61 -1.40
N SER A 32 14.71 13.27 -0.25
CA SER A 32 14.06 14.54 0.10
C SER A 32 12.55 14.49 -0.16
N THR A 33 11.92 13.41 0.27
CA THR A 33 10.51 13.14 -0.02
C THR A 33 9.76 12.69 1.23
N PRO A 34 8.54 13.19 1.49
CA PRO A 34 7.67 12.61 2.51
C PRO A 34 7.43 11.13 2.26
N ALA A 35 7.34 10.36 3.34
CA ALA A 35 7.05 8.95 3.29
C ALA A 35 6.10 8.56 4.43
N ALA A 36 5.21 7.60 4.16
CA ALA A 36 4.26 7.09 5.13
C ALA A 36 4.19 5.57 5.06
N ILE A 37 3.91 4.93 6.20
CA ILE A 37 3.60 3.49 6.29
C ILE A 37 2.16 3.34 6.73
N LEU A 38 1.40 2.50 6.03
CA LEU A 38 0.07 2.04 6.44
C LEU A 38 0.20 0.63 7.00
N TYR A 39 -0.12 0.48 8.28
CA TYR A 39 -0.18 -0.80 8.97
C TYR A 39 -1.63 -1.29 9.11
N GLY A 40 -1.78 -2.55 9.51
CA GLY A 40 -3.09 -3.07 9.91
C GLY A 40 -4.09 -3.19 8.77
N ILE A 41 -3.63 -3.25 7.52
CA ILE A 41 -4.47 -3.54 6.35
C ILE A 41 -4.01 -4.85 5.69
N PRO A 42 -4.84 -5.91 5.70
CA PRO A 42 -6.13 -5.98 6.37
C PRO A 42 -5.93 -6.08 7.89
N ASN A 43 -6.92 -5.65 8.67
CA ASN A 43 -6.86 -5.75 10.13
C ASN A 43 -7.08 -7.21 10.55
N GLN A 44 -6.01 -7.87 10.96
CA GLN A 44 -5.97 -9.30 11.27
C GLN A 44 -5.95 -9.53 12.79
N PRO A 45 -6.50 -10.66 13.28
CA PRO A 45 -6.90 -11.86 12.54
C PRO A 45 -8.26 -11.78 11.83
N LEU A 46 -8.43 -12.56 10.76
CA LEU A 46 -9.66 -12.70 9.98
C LEU A 46 -10.05 -14.17 9.84
N CYS A 47 -11.22 -14.48 9.24
CA CYS A 47 -11.64 -15.86 9.00
C CYS A 47 -11.61 -16.77 10.25
N GLY A 48 -12.03 -16.26 11.40
CA GLY A 48 -12.04 -17.04 12.65
C GLY A 48 -10.66 -17.27 13.27
N GLY A 49 -9.70 -16.35 13.08
CA GLY A 49 -8.41 -16.38 13.77
C GLY A 49 -7.18 -16.48 12.85
N LEU A 50 -7.39 -16.57 11.53
CA LEU A 50 -6.33 -16.71 10.55
C LEU A 50 -5.56 -15.39 10.35
N ARG A 51 -4.27 -15.54 10.03
CA ARG A 51 -3.35 -14.44 9.72
C ARG A 51 -2.60 -14.73 8.42
N GLU A 52 -2.03 -13.67 7.87
CA GLU A 52 -1.17 -13.69 6.69
C GLU A 52 -1.80 -14.47 5.51
N ASP A 53 -1.09 -15.43 4.94
CA ASP A 53 -1.51 -16.10 3.71
C ASP A 53 -2.68 -17.06 3.92
N ALA A 54 -2.91 -17.48 5.17
CA ALA A 54 -4.09 -18.27 5.52
C ALA A 54 -5.39 -17.48 5.30
N VAL A 55 -5.36 -16.14 5.43
CA VAL A 55 -6.52 -15.29 5.10
C VAL A 55 -6.76 -15.25 3.59
N VAL A 56 -5.68 -15.23 2.78
CA VAL A 56 -5.79 -15.31 1.32
C VAL A 56 -6.41 -16.65 0.92
N PHE A 57 -5.91 -17.75 1.49
CA PHE A 57 -6.44 -19.10 1.23
C PHE A 57 -7.88 -19.28 1.71
N CYS A 58 -8.29 -18.61 2.79
CA CYS A 58 -9.68 -18.63 3.24
C CYS A 58 -10.65 -17.90 2.30
N THR A 59 -10.19 -16.82 1.67
CA THR A 59 -11.06 -15.90 0.92
C THR A 59 -11.16 -16.22 -0.57
N PHE A 60 -10.10 -16.71 -1.19
CA PHE A 60 -10.09 -17.03 -2.62
C PHE A 60 -11.06 -18.14 -3.05
N PRO A 61 -11.22 -19.27 -2.33
CA PRO A 61 -12.20 -20.29 -2.69
C PRO A 61 -13.63 -19.75 -2.71
N ARG A 62 -13.97 -18.87 -1.78
CA ARG A 62 -15.30 -18.23 -1.72
C ARG A 62 -15.56 -17.35 -2.95
N PHE A 63 -14.54 -16.68 -3.46
CA PHE A 63 -14.65 -15.98 -4.74
C PHE A 63 -14.93 -16.94 -5.90
N LEU A 64 -14.23 -18.08 -5.97
CA LEU A 64 -14.44 -19.06 -7.03
C LEU A 64 -15.84 -19.69 -6.98
N GLU A 65 -16.36 -19.92 -5.78
CA GLU A 65 -17.70 -20.49 -5.57
C GLU A 65 -18.83 -19.48 -5.84
N ALA A 66 -18.71 -18.26 -5.30
CA ALA A 66 -19.78 -17.26 -5.36
C ALA A 66 -19.66 -16.30 -6.55
N SER A 67 -18.51 -16.28 -7.25
CA SER A 67 -18.17 -15.27 -8.27
C SER A 67 -18.29 -13.82 -7.78
N ASP A 68 -18.18 -13.59 -6.47
CA ASP A 68 -18.29 -12.27 -5.85
C ASP A 68 -16.91 -11.71 -5.55
N ALA A 69 -16.52 -10.69 -6.31
CA ALA A 69 -15.21 -10.03 -6.25
C ALA A 69 -14.94 -9.29 -4.93
N THR A 70 -15.91 -9.19 -4.03
CA THR A 70 -15.71 -8.64 -2.68
C THR A 70 -15.10 -9.66 -1.71
N TRP A 71 -15.12 -10.96 -2.04
CA TRP A 71 -14.55 -12.01 -1.19
C TRP A 71 -13.02 -11.95 -1.03
N PRO A 72 -12.20 -11.85 -2.10
CA PRO A 72 -10.76 -11.89 -1.96
C PRO A 72 -10.29 -10.79 -1.01
N VAL A 73 -9.49 -11.12 0.00
CA VAL A 73 -9.00 -10.14 1.00
C VAL A 73 -8.31 -8.92 0.39
N LEU A 74 -7.82 -9.05 -0.85
CA LEU A 74 -7.24 -7.97 -1.63
C LEU A 74 -8.22 -6.82 -1.88
N PHE A 75 -9.50 -7.10 -2.09
CA PHE A 75 -10.52 -6.07 -2.32
C PHE A 75 -10.64 -5.10 -1.12
N PRO A 76 -10.94 -5.55 0.11
CA PRO A 76 -10.97 -4.65 1.27
C PRO A 76 -9.61 -4.03 1.58
N MET A 77 -8.48 -4.71 1.26
CA MET A 77 -7.16 -4.08 1.40
C MET A 77 -7.00 -2.85 0.49
N VAL A 78 -7.42 -2.94 -0.77
CA VAL A 78 -7.37 -1.81 -1.72
C VAL A 78 -8.31 -0.69 -1.28
N GLN A 79 -9.52 -1.04 -0.86
CA GLN A 79 -10.50 -0.08 -0.32
C GLN A 79 -9.98 0.64 0.93
N GLY A 80 -9.13 -0.01 1.73
CA GLY A 80 -8.44 0.63 2.85
C GLY A 80 -7.25 1.50 2.44
N ALA A 81 -6.46 1.07 1.46
CA ALA A 81 -5.22 1.75 1.07
C ALA A 81 -5.46 3.02 0.23
N VAL A 82 -6.42 3.01 -0.69
CA VAL A 82 -6.65 4.13 -1.63
C VAL A 82 -7.07 5.44 -0.91
N PRO A 83 -8.00 5.44 0.06
CA PRO A 83 -8.38 6.65 0.78
C PRO A 83 -7.22 7.27 1.58
N VAL A 84 -6.28 6.45 2.07
CA VAL A 84 -5.12 6.92 2.85
C VAL A 84 -4.23 7.88 2.05
N MET A 85 -4.18 7.74 0.72
CA MET A 85 -3.48 8.70 -0.14
C MET A 85 -4.09 10.11 -0.06
N GLY A 86 -5.42 10.22 0.12
CA GLY A 86 -6.07 11.50 0.38
C GLY A 86 -5.64 12.10 1.71
N ALA A 87 -5.71 11.30 2.78
CA ALA A 87 -5.29 11.72 4.12
C ALA A 87 -3.80 12.13 4.19
N ILE A 88 -2.92 11.44 3.46
CA ILE A 88 -1.49 11.81 3.34
C ILE A 88 -1.36 13.14 2.59
N SER A 89 -2.09 13.34 1.50
CA SER A 89 -2.03 14.59 0.73
C SER A 89 -2.47 15.78 1.57
N GLU A 90 -3.59 15.65 2.29
CA GLU A 90 -4.10 16.67 3.20
C GLU A 90 -3.12 16.96 4.34
N SER A 91 -2.53 15.91 4.93
CA SER A 91 -1.54 16.07 6.00
C SER A 91 -0.23 16.70 5.50
N ALA A 92 0.22 16.39 4.29
CA ALA A 92 1.40 17.01 3.70
C ALA A 92 1.20 18.52 3.49
N VAL A 93 0.02 18.94 3.02
CA VAL A 93 -0.30 20.36 2.88
C VAL A 93 -0.35 21.04 4.24
N ARG A 94 -1.08 20.44 5.20
CA ARG A 94 -1.30 21.03 6.52
C ARG A 94 -0.04 21.11 7.37
N ASP A 95 0.73 20.02 7.44
CA ASP A 95 1.81 19.86 8.41
C ASP A 95 3.19 20.19 7.82
N LEU A 96 3.35 20.07 6.50
CA LEU A 96 4.62 20.26 5.81
C LEU A 96 4.60 21.43 4.81
N GLY A 97 3.42 21.99 4.50
CA GLY A 97 3.27 23.00 3.44
C GLY A 97 3.59 22.47 2.04
N LEU A 98 3.47 21.16 1.83
CA LEU A 98 3.83 20.49 0.57
C LEU A 98 2.58 20.04 -0.18
N SER A 99 2.58 20.26 -1.51
CA SER A 99 1.61 19.66 -2.42
C SER A 99 2.07 18.27 -2.85
N VAL A 100 1.13 17.31 -2.94
CA VAL A 100 1.38 15.94 -3.40
C VAL A 100 0.88 15.78 -4.83
N ASP A 101 1.79 15.46 -5.75
CA ASP A 101 1.53 15.29 -7.19
C ASP A 101 1.30 13.82 -7.60
N GLY A 102 1.62 12.88 -6.72
CA GLY A 102 1.34 11.46 -6.91
C GLY A 102 2.09 10.55 -5.95
N PHE A 103 1.85 9.25 -6.06
CA PHE A 103 2.36 8.25 -5.13
C PHE A 103 3.23 7.22 -5.85
N VAL A 104 4.34 6.86 -5.22
CA VAL A 104 5.04 5.61 -5.52
C VAL A 104 4.73 4.66 -4.38
N VAL A 105 4.19 3.49 -4.71
CA VAL A 105 3.74 2.52 -3.72
C VAL A 105 4.61 1.28 -3.71
N PHE A 106 4.87 0.72 -2.53
CA PHE A 106 5.62 -0.52 -2.37
C PHE A 106 5.18 -1.30 -1.14
N GLY A 107 5.55 -2.58 -1.11
CA GLY A 107 5.12 -3.55 -0.11
C GLY A 107 5.51 -4.95 -0.55
N ALA A 108 5.36 -5.92 0.35
CA ALA A 108 5.72 -7.32 0.13
C ALA A 108 4.52 -8.28 0.17
N SER A 109 4.63 -9.42 -0.51
CA SER A 109 3.61 -10.50 -0.49
C SER A 109 2.23 -9.95 -0.93
N LYS A 110 1.15 -10.26 -0.22
CA LYS A 110 -0.21 -9.73 -0.50
C LYS A 110 -0.28 -8.20 -0.55
N ARG A 111 0.62 -7.48 0.15
CA ARG A 111 0.69 -6.02 0.05
C ARG A 111 1.22 -5.56 -1.31
N SER A 112 2.10 -6.33 -1.97
CA SER A 112 2.48 -6.10 -3.37
C SER A 112 1.29 -6.22 -4.31
N TRP A 113 0.41 -7.21 -4.08
CA TRP A 113 -0.81 -7.41 -4.88
C TRP A 113 -1.77 -6.23 -4.68
N THR A 114 -1.98 -5.81 -3.43
CA THR A 114 -2.77 -4.62 -3.11
C THR A 114 -2.23 -3.38 -3.80
N ASN A 115 -0.91 -3.19 -3.88
CA ASN A 115 -0.32 -2.04 -4.57
C ASN A 115 -0.56 -2.05 -6.07
N TRP A 116 -0.50 -3.22 -6.72
CA TRP A 116 -0.87 -3.36 -8.13
C TRP A 116 -2.34 -3.00 -8.37
N LEU A 117 -3.23 -3.51 -7.53
CA LEU A 117 -4.67 -3.23 -7.63
C LEU A 117 -5.00 -1.77 -7.29
N ALA A 118 -4.32 -1.17 -6.31
CA ALA A 118 -4.45 0.25 -6.00
C ALA A 118 -3.98 1.13 -7.17
N ALA A 119 -2.91 0.75 -7.86
CA ALA A 119 -2.46 1.43 -9.06
C ALA A 119 -3.47 1.35 -10.22
N ALA A 120 -4.17 0.21 -10.34
CA ALA A 120 -5.26 0.07 -11.31
C ALA A 120 -6.49 0.91 -10.92
N ALA A 121 -6.76 1.07 -9.62
CA ALA A 121 -7.93 1.78 -9.11
C ALA A 121 -7.75 3.31 -8.98
N ASP A 122 -6.53 3.81 -8.83
CA ASP A 122 -6.27 5.22 -8.54
C ASP A 122 -5.10 5.82 -9.36
N GLN A 123 -5.44 6.79 -10.21
CA GLN A 123 -4.51 7.47 -11.11
C GLN A 123 -3.45 8.34 -10.41
N ARG A 124 -3.60 8.58 -9.10
CA ARG A 124 -2.57 9.26 -8.29
C ARG A 124 -1.34 8.36 -8.09
N VAL A 125 -1.45 7.05 -8.25
CA VAL A 125 -0.30 6.14 -8.24
C VAL A 125 0.49 6.28 -9.54
N LYS A 126 1.74 6.74 -9.44
CA LYS A 126 2.65 6.98 -10.57
C LYS A 126 3.72 5.90 -10.72
N GLY A 127 3.86 5.02 -9.74
CA GLY A 127 4.80 3.91 -9.80
C GLY A 127 4.53 2.87 -8.72
N VAL A 128 4.83 1.61 -9.05
CA VAL A 128 4.74 0.47 -8.13
C VAL A 128 6.12 -0.18 -8.06
N ALA A 129 6.64 -0.39 -6.85
CA ALA A 129 7.87 -1.13 -6.61
C ALA A 129 7.54 -2.36 -5.75
N PRO A 130 7.17 -3.50 -6.36
CA PRO A 130 6.76 -4.68 -5.61
C PRO A 130 7.98 -5.38 -4.97
N ILE A 131 7.79 -5.94 -3.78
CA ILE A 131 8.79 -6.76 -3.10
C ILE A 131 8.28 -8.21 -3.09
N ALA A 132 9.16 -9.15 -3.47
CA ALA A 132 8.86 -10.59 -3.48
C ALA A 132 7.57 -10.98 -4.24
N TYR A 133 7.24 -10.22 -5.29
CA TYR A 133 6.13 -10.51 -6.20
C TYR A 133 6.44 -9.93 -7.58
N ASP A 134 6.68 -10.81 -8.55
CA ASP A 134 6.91 -10.42 -9.95
C ASP A 134 5.66 -10.68 -10.78
N ASN A 135 4.83 -9.65 -10.94
CA ASN A 135 3.65 -9.69 -11.81
C ASN A 135 3.97 -9.42 -13.28
N LEU A 136 5.22 -9.10 -13.60
CA LEU A 136 5.67 -8.80 -14.97
C LEU A 136 6.24 -10.05 -15.65
N SER A 137 6.56 -11.09 -14.87
CA SER A 137 6.98 -12.40 -15.35
C SER A 137 5.88 -13.46 -15.21
N LEU A 138 4.69 -13.19 -15.77
CA LEU A 138 3.56 -14.15 -15.80
C LEU A 138 3.49 -15.00 -17.09
N ALA A 139 4.49 -14.91 -17.96
CA ALA A 139 4.57 -15.61 -19.25
C ALA A 139 5.24 -16.98 -19.13
#